data_AF-A0AAW1PWM9-F1
#
_entry.id   AF-A0AAW1PWM9-F1
#
_cell.length_a   1.000
_cell.length_b   1.000
_cell.length_c   1.000
_cell.angle_alpha   90.00
_cell.angle_beta   90.00
_cell.angle_gamma   90.00
#
_symmetry.space_group_name_H-M   'P 1'
#
loop_
_entity.id
_entity.type
_entity.pdbx_description
1 polymer ?
#
loop_
_entity_poly.entity_id
_entity_poly.type
_entity_poly.pdbx_seq_one_letter_code
_entity_poly.pdbx_strand_id
1 'polypeptide(L)'
;MQALQALVEDLDHIVFTEGHDFDAVNIATALHRAVLQRIQDAKPQELCNVLWALAALDCLNPEWLQLVGSHLESTGTVDSLSGEELSQLWQANMAASRVLSGSEATSSASSRASLLPQSITDRCENSLASGYQPVTVSSFQSQVSAALHQLGIPHFEEYQVDGTPLSVDIVIEAPEGPLQTRKLPIVCASNGNGRVTGAGGKRIGPDYSSVQRNLALELVRVTEAAALASGAWLGKGDKNAADQAAVDMMRKVLNTVHCDGVIVIGEGEKDEAPMLYCGEKIGTGTELQVDIAVDPLDGTTLISQGRNGAVSVIALAERGALFDPGPCMYMEKLAVGPEVDPEAVSLESTIEENLKAVAATLGKDVSETTVIILDRPRHAGIIKQCREAGARIRLISDGDVAAAIQVAQPGSSVDVMMGIGGTPEGVIAAAALKCMGGHLQGRLWPRTDDERERAVAAGYDIKKVLTTDDLCSGDQVFFAATGVSDGDLLRGVRYFSGGATTNSIVMRSQSGTVRLIETTHKWAKPTITNPLLNGQLVSAKDHKKRAAGAV
;
A
#
# COMPACT_ATOMS: atom_id res chain seq x y z
N MET A 1 -16.40 29.08 -7.19
CA MET A 1 -17.29 29.85 -6.29
C MET A 1 -18.77 29.50 -6.49
N GLN A 2 -19.37 29.68 -7.66
CA GLN A 2 -20.76 29.23 -7.91
C GLN A 2 -20.97 27.71 -7.80
N ALA A 3 -19.98 26.89 -8.18
CA ALA A 3 -20.01 25.45 -7.93
C ALA A 3 -19.88 25.08 -6.44
N LEU A 4 -19.26 25.94 -5.63
CA LEU A 4 -19.15 25.78 -4.17
C LEU A 4 -20.43 26.25 -3.47
N GLN A 5 -21.15 27.20 -4.09
CA GLN A 5 -22.44 27.71 -3.65
C GLN A 5 -23.56 26.71 -3.97
N ALA A 6 -23.48 26.03 -5.12
CA ALA A 6 -24.34 24.88 -5.45
C ALA A 6 -24.09 23.66 -4.56
N LEU A 7 -22.85 23.46 -4.07
CA LEU A 7 -22.52 22.38 -3.12
C LEU A 7 -23.07 22.61 -1.70
N VAL A 8 -23.45 23.85 -1.36
CA VAL A 8 -23.99 24.24 -0.04
C VAL A 8 -25.53 24.18 -0.02
N GLU A 9 -26.17 24.10 -1.19
CA GLU A 9 -27.64 24.00 -1.30
C GLU A 9 -28.17 22.58 -1.04
N ASP A 10 -27.43 21.51 -1.39
CA ASP A 10 -27.82 20.10 -1.18
C ASP A 10 -27.02 19.41 -0.05
N LEU A 11 -27.26 19.81 1.20
CA LEU A 11 -26.62 19.25 2.40
C LEU A 11 -27.12 17.85 2.82
N ASP A 12 -28.01 17.22 2.07
CA ASP A 12 -28.66 15.97 2.48
C ASP A 12 -27.82 14.70 2.30
N HIS A 13 -26.64 14.74 1.65
CA HIS A 13 -25.96 13.51 1.19
C HIS A 13 -24.43 13.42 1.31
N ILE A 14 -23.77 14.13 2.23
CA ILE A 14 -22.29 14.09 2.30
C ILE A 14 -21.77 13.31 3.51
N VAL A 15 -21.16 12.15 3.24
CA VAL A 15 -20.23 11.41 4.10
C VAL A 15 -18.84 11.47 3.45
N PHE A 16 -17.82 11.95 4.16
CA PHE A 16 -16.43 11.92 3.69
C PHE A 16 -15.67 10.79 4.37
N THR A 17 -14.94 9.98 3.58
CA THR A 17 -13.93 9.03 4.07
C THR A 17 -12.54 9.65 3.90
N GLU A 18 -11.66 9.37 4.87
CA GLU A 18 -10.36 10.02 5.02
C GLU A 18 -9.43 9.88 3.81
N GLY A 19 -8.76 10.97 3.47
CA GLY A 19 -7.59 10.99 2.62
C GLY A 19 -7.68 12.02 1.52
N HIS A 20 -7.02 13.17 1.73
CA HIS A 20 -6.23 13.94 0.75
C HIS A 20 -5.75 15.21 1.46
N ASP A 21 -4.63 15.79 1.01
CA ASP A 21 -4.22 17.16 1.37
C ASP A 21 -5.39 18.11 1.09
N PHE A 22 -6.17 18.34 2.12
CA PHE A 22 -7.35 19.17 2.09
C PHE A 22 -7.07 20.32 3.02
N ASP A 23 -7.31 21.53 2.52
CA ASP A 23 -7.23 22.75 3.28
C ASP A 23 -8.36 22.72 4.34
N ALA A 24 -8.10 21.99 5.43
CA ALA A 24 -9.03 21.71 6.52
C ALA A 24 -9.55 23.01 7.14
N VAL A 25 -8.74 24.07 7.07
CA VAL A 25 -9.12 25.43 7.45
C VAL A 25 -10.20 25.98 6.51
N ASN A 26 -10.07 25.79 5.19
CA ASN A 26 -11.07 26.22 4.21
C ASN A 26 -12.36 25.39 4.26
N ILE A 27 -12.30 24.07 4.52
CA ILE A 27 -13.49 23.23 4.71
C ILE A 27 -14.19 23.55 6.03
N ALA A 28 -13.45 23.64 7.14
CA ALA A 28 -14.01 24.06 8.42
C ALA A 28 -14.63 25.45 8.33
N THR A 29 -14.01 26.38 7.58
CA THR A 29 -14.56 27.73 7.34
C THR A 29 -15.81 27.70 6.45
N ALA A 30 -15.88 26.83 5.44
CA ALA A 30 -17.04 26.66 4.57
C ALA A 30 -18.22 26.00 5.30
N LEU A 31 -17.96 24.94 6.07
CA LEU A 31 -18.95 24.27 6.92
C LEU A 31 -19.41 25.19 8.06
N HIS A 32 -18.51 25.98 8.65
CA HIS A 32 -18.86 27.01 9.64
C HIS A 32 -19.86 28.04 9.07
N ARG A 33 -19.61 28.54 7.85
CA ARG A 33 -20.53 29.44 7.16
C ARG A 33 -21.87 28.77 6.84
N ALA A 34 -21.86 27.51 6.41
CA ALA A 34 -23.08 26.77 6.09
C ALA A 34 -23.96 26.53 7.33
N VAL A 35 -23.36 26.11 8.46
CA VAL A 35 -24.06 25.94 9.74
C VAL A 35 -24.65 27.28 10.19
N LEU A 36 -23.86 28.36 10.23
CA LEU A 36 -24.35 29.67 10.68
C LEU A 36 -25.44 30.27 9.77
N GLN A 37 -25.40 30.01 8.46
CA GLN A 37 -26.37 30.52 7.50
C GLN A 37 -27.69 29.75 7.49
N ARG A 38 -27.68 28.45 7.85
CA ARG A 38 -28.84 27.56 7.73
C ARG A 38 -29.40 27.08 9.06
N ILE A 39 -28.78 27.38 10.20
CA ILE A 39 -29.21 26.85 11.51
C ILE A 39 -30.68 27.14 11.84
N GLN A 40 -31.23 28.27 11.39
CA GLN A 40 -32.62 28.66 11.66
C GLN A 40 -33.65 27.89 10.81
N ASP A 41 -33.23 27.37 9.65
CA ASP A 41 -34.11 26.76 8.64
C ASP A 41 -33.82 25.26 8.41
N ALA A 42 -32.76 24.73 9.01
CA ALA A 42 -32.33 23.34 8.86
C ALA A 42 -33.16 22.38 9.72
N LYS A 43 -33.43 21.19 9.19
CA LYS A 43 -34.12 20.14 9.95
C LYS A 43 -33.20 19.57 11.04
N PRO A 44 -33.74 19.06 12.16
CA PRO A 44 -32.94 18.45 13.22
C PRO A 44 -31.94 17.39 12.73
N GLN A 45 -32.36 16.49 11.83
CA GLN A 45 -31.49 15.49 11.21
C GLN A 45 -30.31 16.09 10.44
N GLU A 46 -30.51 17.18 9.70
CA GLU A 46 -29.46 17.86 8.93
C GLU A 46 -28.39 18.42 9.88
N LEU A 47 -28.83 19.03 11.00
CA LEU A 47 -27.95 19.56 12.03
C LEU A 47 -27.16 18.44 12.75
N CYS A 48 -27.81 17.30 13.03
CA CYS A 48 -27.18 16.15 13.67
C CYS A 48 -26.14 15.48 12.76
N ASN A 49 -26.46 15.30 11.49
CA ASN A 49 -25.56 14.75 10.48
C ASN A 49 -24.29 15.62 10.33
N VAL A 50 -24.45 16.94 10.27
CA VAL A 50 -23.31 17.87 10.13
C VAL A 50 -22.41 17.82 11.36
N LEU A 51 -22.97 17.83 12.58
CA LEU A 51 -22.19 17.71 13.82
C LEU A 51 -21.42 16.39 13.90
N TRP A 52 -22.05 15.28 13.47
CA TRP A 52 -21.41 13.98 13.42
C TRP A 52 -20.28 13.92 12.38
N ALA A 53 -20.50 14.43 11.17
CA ALA A 53 -19.48 14.46 10.12
C ALA A 53 -18.25 15.26 10.53
N LEU A 54 -18.45 16.40 11.21
CA LEU A 54 -17.35 17.23 11.74
C LEU A 54 -16.60 16.53 12.89
N ALA A 55 -17.31 15.77 13.72
CA ALA A 55 -16.71 14.96 14.78
C ALA A 55 -15.87 13.81 14.20
N ALA A 56 -16.35 13.15 13.15
CA ALA A 56 -15.64 12.07 12.47
C ALA A 56 -14.34 12.55 11.78
N LEU A 57 -14.29 13.82 11.40
CA LEU A 57 -13.13 14.46 10.78
C LEU A 57 -12.19 15.16 11.77
N ASP A 58 -12.38 14.98 13.08
CA ASP A 58 -11.59 15.62 14.16
C ASP A 58 -11.50 17.16 14.04
N CYS A 59 -12.48 17.80 13.40
CA CYS A 59 -12.51 19.25 13.14
C CYS A 59 -13.69 19.99 13.77
N LEU A 60 -14.48 19.30 14.61
CA LEU A 60 -15.62 19.87 15.31
C LEU A 60 -15.20 20.93 16.33
N ASN A 61 -15.66 22.17 16.15
CA ASN A 61 -15.54 23.21 17.16
C ASN A 61 -16.57 22.95 18.30
N PRO A 62 -16.12 22.81 19.56
CA PRO A 62 -17.00 22.57 20.72
C PRO A 62 -18.14 23.59 20.89
N GLU A 63 -17.95 24.85 20.48
CA GLU A 63 -18.97 25.90 20.57
C GLU A 63 -20.20 25.62 19.68
N TRP A 64 -20.07 24.81 18.62
CA TRP A 64 -21.17 24.50 17.71
C TRP A 64 -22.16 23.51 18.30
N LEU A 65 -21.70 22.61 19.18
CA LEU A 65 -22.59 21.71 19.93
C LEU A 65 -23.51 22.49 20.85
N GLN A 66 -22.98 23.53 21.52
CA GLN A 66 -23.79 24.42 22.35
C GLN A 66 -24.79 25.20 21.49
N LEU A 67 -24.35 25.77 20.36
CA LEU A 67 -25.19 26.56 19.47
C LEU A 67 -26.36 25.75 18.88
N VAL A 68 -26.06 24.57 18.32
CA VAL A 68 -27.08 23.66 17.76
C VAL A 68 -27.98 23.10 18.86
N GLY A 69 -27.40 22.71 20.00
CA GLY A 69 -28.17 22.22 21.14
C GLY A 69 -29.17 23.27 21.65
N SER A 70 -28.73 24.51 21.87
CA SER A 70 -29.61 25.61 22.28
C SER A 70 -30.67 25.93 21.22
N HIS A 71 -30.35 25.79 19.94
CA HIS A 71 -31.33 25.96 18.87
C HIS A 71 -32.42 24.87 18.92
N LEU A 72 -32.04 23.60 19.06
CA LEU A 72 -32.99 22.48 19.19
C LEU A 72 -33.88 22.61 20.44
N GLU A 73 -33.34 23.10 21.56
CA GLU A 73 -34.14 23.45 22.75
C GLU A 73 -35.13 24.58 22.45
N SER A 74 -34.67 25.66 21.80
CA SER A 74 -35.50 26.82 21.51
C SER A 74 -36.64 26.55 20.53
N THR A 75 -36.49 25.55 19.66
CA THR A 75 -37.51 25.11 18.71
C THR A 75 -38.47 24.06 19.30
N GLY A 76 -38.23 23.60 20.53
CA GLY A 76 -39.02 22.57 21.19
C GLY A 76 -38.91 21.19 20.54
N THR A 77 -37.86 20.95 19.74
CA THR A 77 -37.68 19.72 18.95
C THR A 77 -37.00 18.59 19.72
N VAL A 78 -36.46 18.88 20.91
CA VAL A 78 -35.72 17.93 21.77
C VAL A 78 -36.52 16.67 22.07
N ASP A 79 -37.81 16.79 22.35
CA ASP A 79 -38.68 15.64 22.65
C ASP A 79 -39.03 14.82 21.40
N SER A 80 -38.96 15.43 20.21
CA SER A 80 -39.22 14.77 18.93
C SER A 80 -37.99 14.16 18.26
N LEU A 81 -36.80 14.32 18.85
CA LEU A 81 -35.57 13.74 18.29
C LEU A 81 -35.65 12.22 18.26
N SER A 82 -35.28 11.67 17.10
CA SER A 82 -35.21 10.24 16.83
C SER A 82 -34.02 9.59 17.56
N GLY A 83 -34.03 8.26 17.65
CA GLY A 83 -32.91 7.51 18.23
C GLY A 83 -31.59 7.72 17.46
N GLU A 84 -31.68 7.94 16.15
CA GLU A 84 -30.53 8.22 15.29
C GLU A 84 -29.95 9.61 15.57
N GLU A 85 -30.80 10.64 15.59
CA GLU A 85 -30.41 12.02 15.88
C GLU A 85 -29.74 12.13 17.26
N LEU A 86 -30.31 11.47 18.28
CA LEU A 86 -29.73 11.41 19.62
C LEU A 86 -28.38 10.69 19.66
N SER A 87 -28.20 9.64 18.85
CA SER A 87 -26.93 8.91 18.77
C SER A 87 -25.83 9.76 18.12
N GLN A 88 -26.17 10.46 17.04
CA GLN A 88 -25.26 11.37 16.33
C GLN A 88 -24.83 12.55 17.23
N LEU A 89 -25.78 13.17 17.93
CA LEU A 89 -25.50 14.24 18.91
C LEU A 89 -24.59 13.74 20.04
N TRP A 90 -24.84 12.55 20.56
CA TRP A 90 -24.02 11.97 21.63
C TRP A 90 -22.58 11.68 21.19
N GLN A 91 -22.41 11.11 20.00
CA GLN A 91 -21.08 10.84 19.44
C GLN A 91 -20.29 12.13 19.21
N ALA A 92 -20.94 13.17 18.67
CA ALA A 92 -20.33 14.48 18.49
C ALA A 92 -19.93 15.13 19.82
N ASN A 93 -20.78 15.05 20.85
CA ASN A 93 -20.50 15.53 22.20
C ASN A 93 -19.29 14.82 22.84
N MET A 94 -19.19 13.50 22.65
CA MET A 94 -18.07 12.69 23.15
C MET A 94 -16.76 13.01 22.44
N ALA A 95 -16.79 13.29 21.12
CA ALA A 95 -15.62 13.71 20.37
C ALA A 95 -15.12 15.10 20.83
N ALA A 96 -16.01 16.10 20.90
CA ALA A 96 -15.64 17.45 21.32
C ALA A 96 -15.16 17.53 22.78
N SER A 97 -15.76 16.72 23.67
CA SER A 97 -15.33 16.65 25.09
C SER A 97 -13.90 16.09 25.25
N ARG A 98 -13.41 15.27 24.29
CA ARG A 98 -12.02 14.78 24.28
C ARG A 98 -11.03 15.87 23.86
N VAL A 99 -11.45 16.78 22.98
CA VAL A 99 -10.63 17.91 22.51
C VAL A 99 -10.40 18.93 23.63
N LEU A 100 -11.43 19.22 24.45
CA LEU A 100 -11.34 20.19 25.54
C LEU A 100 -10.58 19.72 26.80
N SER A 101 -10.52 18.41 27.04
CA SER A 101 -9.94 17.87 28.30
C SER A 101 -8.42 17.73 28.28
N GLY A 102 -7.76 17.94 27.14
CA GLY A 102 -6.35 17.64 26.98
C GLY A 102 -6.06 16.13 27.07
N SER A 103 -5.09 15.67 26.29
CA SER A 103 -4.71 14.25 26.24
C SER A 103 -4.17 13.76 27.58
N GLU A 104 -5.04 13.27 28.48
CA GLU A 104 -4.82 12.19 29.45
C GLU A 104 -6.03 12.10 30.42
N ALA A 105 -6.84 11.03 30.36
CA ALA A 105 -7.51 10.49 31.55
C ALA A 105 -8.29 9.19 31.27
N THR A 106 -7.80 8.11 31.87
CA THR A 106 -8.55 6.94 32.31
C THR A 106 -9.44 7.29 33.52
N SER A 107 -10.77 7.27 33.38
CA SER A 107 -11.74 6.96 34.45
C SER A 107 -13.19 6.97 33.93
N SER A 108 -14.05 6.26 34.64
CA SER A 108 -15.46 5.92 34.34
C SER A 108 -16.32 7.06 33.79
N ALA A 109 -17.19 6.71 32.85
CA ALA A 109 -17.99 7.57 31.97
C ALA A 109 -19.07 8.48 32.63
N SER A 110 -19.08 8.72 33.95
CA SER A 110 -20.23 9.36 34.61
C SER A 110 -20.02 10.78 35.16
N SER A 111 -18.98 11.53 34.76
CA SER A 111 -18.85 12.93 35.23
C SER A 111 -18.08 13.86 34.29
N ARG A 112 -18.23 13.72 32.97
CA ARG A 112 -17.74 14.74 32.02
C ARG A 112 -18.86 15.75 31.78
N ALA A 113 -18.56 17.05 31.92
CA ALA A 113 -19.52 18.10 31.62
C ALA A 113 -19.88 18.03 30.12
N SER A 114 -21.13 17.66 29.82
CA SER A 114 -21.65 17.67 28.46
C SER A 114 -21.60 19.08 27.89
N LEU A 115 -21.22 19.20 26.62
CA LEU A 115 -21.28 20.47 25.89
C LEU A 115 -22.67 20.69 25.27
N LEU A 116 -23.51 19.66 25.24
CA LEU A 116 -24.91 19.80 24.90
C LEU A 116 -25.70 20.32 26.13
N PRO A 117 -26.80 21.05 25.91
CA PRO A 117 -27.73 21.37 26.99
C PRO A 117 -28.19 20.12 27.76
N GLN A 118 -28.54 20.30 29.03
CA GLN A 118 -28.85 19.18 29.93
C GLN A 118 -30.06 18.39 29.43
N SER A 119 -31.07 19.04 28.86
CA SER A 119 -32.27 18.35 28.35
C SER A 119 -31.96 17.35 27.24
N ILE A 120 -31.04 17.68 26.34
CA ILE A 120 -30.60 16.82 25.24
C ILE A 120 -29.64 15.75 25.76
N THR A 121 -28.77 16.11 26.70
CA THR A 121 -27.83 15.18 27.35
C THR A 121 -28.58 14.05 28.05
N ASP A 122 -29.59 14.39 28.86
CA ASP A 122 -30.43 13.41 29.56
C ASP A 122 -31.18 12.50 28.57
N ARG A 123 -31.64 13.04 27.43
CA ARG A 123 -32.30 12.26 26.38
C ARG A 123 -31.35 11.31 25.65
N CYS A 124 -30.10 11.73 25.39
CA CYS A 124 -29.08 10.87 24.80
C CYS A 124 -28.73 9.71 25.74
N GLU A 125 -28.50 10.00 27.02
CA GLU A 125 -28.18 9.00 28.04
C GLU A 125 -29.34 8.02 28.26
N ASN A 126 -30.59 8.52 28.32
CA ASN A 126 -31.78 7.68 28.43
C ASN A 126 -32.02 6.82 27.18
N SER A 127 -31.76 7.35 25.98
CA SER A 127 -31.84 6.59 24.72
C SER A 127 -30.84 5.42 24.72
N LEU A 128 -29.61 5.66 25.18
CA LEU A 128 -28.57 4.64 25.32
C LEU A 128 -28.88 3.60 26.42
N ALA A 129 -29.50 4.05 27.52
CA ALA A 129 -29.88 3.18 28.64
C ALA A 129 -31.11 2.29 28.35
N SER A 130 -31.96 2.69 27.39
CA SER A 130 -33.21 1.99 27.08
C SER A 130 -33.04 0.70 26.27
N GLY A 131 -31.81 0.36 25.84
CA GLY A 131 -31.53 -0.83 25.04
C GLY A 131 -31.98 -0.71 23.58
N TYR A 132 -31.24 -1.36 22.69
CA TYR A 132 -31.38 -1.31 21.23
C TYR A 132 -32.85 -1.28 20.76
N GLN A 133 -33.26 -0.17 20.14
CA GLN A 133 -34.51 -0.09 19.40
C GLN A 133 -34.29 -0.61 17.96
N PRO A 134 -35.20 -1.42 17.40
CA PRO A 134 -35.10 -1.88 16.02
C PRO A 134 -35.17 -0.69 15.05
N VAL A 135 -34.28 -0.66 14.06
CA VAL A 135 -34.35 0.33 12.97
C VAL A 135 -35.56 0.04 12.10
N THR A 136 -36.40 1.05 11.90
CA THR A 136 -37.50 1.00 10.94
C THR A 136 -36.97 1.38 9.56
N VAL A 137 -37.16 0.51 8.56
CA VAL A 137 -36.92 0.83 7.14
C VAL A 137 -37.75 2.06 6.78
N SER A 138 -37.10 3.10 6.27
CA SER A 138 -37.77 4.34 5.89
C SER A 138 -38.70 4.13 4.68
N SER A 139 -39.74 4.96 4.56
CA SER A 139 -40.63 4.96 3.39
C SER A 139 -39.87 5.20 2.08
N PHE A 140 -38.75 5.92 2.14
CA PHE A 140 -37.85 6.15 1.00
C PHE A 140 -37.11 4.87 0.61
N GLN A 141 -36.52 4.15 1.57
CA GLN A 141 -35.87 2.86 1.31
C GLN A 141 -36.88 1.84 0.74
N SER A 142 -38.11 1.81 1.27
CA SER A 142 -39.18 0.98 0.71
C SER A 142 -39.56 1.36 -0.73
N GLN A 143 -39.53 2.66 -1.08
CA GLN A 143 -39.80 3.15 -2.44
C GLN A 143 -38.66 2.83 -3.41
N VAL A 144 -37.41 2.94 -2.96
CA VAL A 144 -36.22 2.57 -3.75
C VAL A 144 -36.19 1.06 -3.99
N SER A 145 -36.44 0.25 -2.96
CA SER A 145 -36.60 -1.20 -3.05
C SER A 145 -37.72 -1.60 -4.02
N ALA A 146 -38.90 -0.97 -3.93
CA ALA A 146 -40.00 -1.20 -4.87
C ALA A 146 -39.66 -0.81 -6.33
N ALA A 147 -38.92 0.28 -6.53
CA ALA A 147 -38.47 0.71 -7.86
C ALA A 147 -37.45 -0.26 -8.46
N LEU A 148 -36.49 -0.75 -7.67
CA LEU A 148 -35.52 -1.76 -8.09
C LEU A 148 -36.20 -3.10 -8.43
N HIS A 149 -37.24 -3.47 -7.67
CA HIS A 149 -38.03 -4.68 -7.92
C HIS A 149 -38.82 -4.59 -9.24
N GLN A 150 -39.39 -3.43 -9.57
CA GLN A 150 -40.07 -3.19 -10.85
C GLN A 150 -39.11 -3.21 -12.05
N LEU A 151 -37.84 -2.84 -11.83
CA LEU A 151 -36.78 -2.90 -12.84
C LEU A 151 -36.15 -4.29 -12.99
N GLY A 152 -36.58 -5.28 -12.19
CA GLY A 152 -36.07 -6.64 -12.23
C GLY A 152 -34.62 -6.77 -11.72
N ILE A 153 -34.15 -5.81 -10.93
CA ILE A 153 -32.79 -5.78 -10.37
C ILE A 153 -32.84 -6.51 -9.02
N PRO A 154 -32.10 -7.63 -8.83
CA PRO A 154 -32.09 -8.33 -7.55
C PRO A 154 -31.36 -7.49 -6.48
N HIS A 155 -31.92 -7.44 -5.27
CA HIS A 155 -31.41 -6.63 -4.15
C HIS A 155 -32.01 -7.13 -2.82
N PHE A 156 -31.34 -6.82 -1.69
CA PHE A 156 -31.85 -7.07 -0.34
C PHE A 156 -31.52 -5.91 0.62
N GLU A 157 -32.22 -5.83 1.75
CA GLU A 157 -31.99 -4.83 2.80
C GLU A 157 -31.13 -5.43 3.91
N GLU A 158 -29.97 -4.84 4.21
CA GLU A 158 -29.03 -5.32 5.23
C GLU A 158 -29.24 -4.62 6.58
N TYR A 159 -29.17 -5.39 7.68
CA TYR A 159 -29.27 -4.88 9.06
C TYR A 159 -27.98 -5.21 9.83
N GLN A 160 -27.31 -4.20 10.39
CA GLN A 160 -26.10 -4.42 11.21
C GLN A 160 -26.49 -4.75 12.66
N VAL A 161 -26.25 -5.99 13.12
CA VAL A 161 -26.62 -6.48 14.46
C VAL A 161 -25.37 -6.91 15.23
N ASP A 162 -24.47 -5.97 15.56
CA ASP A 162 -23.38 -6.24 16.53
C ASP A 162 -22.85 -4.94 17.16
N GLY A 163 -23.42 -4.56 18.30
CA GLY A 163 -22.78 -3.69 19.30
C GLY A 163 -22.52 -2.22 18.93
N THR A 164 -22.92 -1.74 17.75
CA THR A 164 -22.76 -0.36 17.26
C THR A 164 -24.13 0.21 16.84
N PRO A 165 -24.44 1.52 17.04
CA PRO A 165 -25.74 2.06 16.62
C PRO A 165 -25.86 2.09 15.08
N LEU A 166 -27.04 1.70 14.61
CA LEU A 166 -27.34 1.03 13.34
C LEU A 166 -27.47 1.95 12.09
N SER A 167 -27.09 1.43 10.91
CA SER A 167 -27.56 1.87 9.58
C SER A 167 -28.33 0.73 8.85
N VAL A 168 -29.19 1.07 7.88
CA VAL A 168 -29.87 0.13 6.97
C VAL A 168 -29.50 0.50 5.54
N ASP A 169 -28.88 -0.43 4.80
CA ASP A 169 -28.42 -0.24 3.43
C ASP A 169 -29.21 -1.14 2.45
N ILE A 170 -29.54 -0.62 1.26
CA ILE A 170 -30.10 -1.41 0.15
C ILE A 170 -28.94 -1.93 -0.69
N VAL A 171 -28.74 -3.23 -0.68
CA VAL A 171 -27.64 -3.92 -1.39
C VAL A 171 -28.19 -4.51 -2.69
N ILE A 172 -27.67 -4.07 -3.84
CA ILE A 172 -28.05 -4.57 -5.16
C ILE A 172 -27.18 -5.78 -5.53
N GLU A 173 -27.80 -6.93 -5.78
CA GLU A 173 -27.13 -8.13 -6.27
C GLU A 173 -26.86 -8.01 -7.78
N ALA A 174 -25.61 -8.25 -8.20
CA ALA A 174 -25.26 -8.34 -9.61
C ALA A 174 -25.71 -9.70 -10.17
N PRO A 175 -26.34 -9.77 -11.36
CA PRO A 175 -26.74 -11.04 -11.94
C PRO A 175 -25.51 -11.81 -12.47
N GLU A 176 -25.37 -13.06 -12.04
CA GLU A 176 -24.39 -14.00 -12.61
C GLU A 176 -24.88 -14.50 -13.99
N GLY A 177 -24.13 -14.19 -15.05
CA GLY A 177 -24.31 -14.80 -16.37
C GLY A 177 -23.72 -14.00 -17.54
N PRO A 178 -23.26 -14.66 -18.62
CA PRO A 178 -22.44 -14.01 -19.65
C PRO A 178 -23.29 -13.18 -20.62
N LEU A 179 -23.02 -11.89 -20.71
CA LEU A 179 -23.58 -11.03 -21.76
C LEU A 179 -22.85 -11.25 -23.08
N GLN A 180 -23.60 -11.69 -24.10
CA GLN A 180 -23.14 -11.90 -25.47
C GLN A 180 -22.59 -10.60 -26.07
N THR A 181 -21.33 -10.64 -26.49
CA THR A 181 -20.65 -9.54 -27.19
C THR A 181 -21.26 -9.29 -28.57
N ARG A 182 -21.84 -8.10 -28.80
CA ARG A 182 -21.96 -7.55 -30.16
C ARG A 182 -20.63 -6.89 -30.54
N LYS A 183 -19.86 -7.59 -31.38
CA LYS A 183 -18.63 -7.10 -32.01
C LYS A 183 -18.89 -5.81 -32.81
N LEU A 184 -18.08 -4.78 -32.60
CA LEU A 184 -17.73 -3.80 -33.62
C LEU A 184 -16.21 -3.81 -33.83
N PRO A 185 -15.73 -3.67 -35.08
CA PRO A 185 -14.39 -4.09 -35.46
C PRO A 185 -13.32 -3.09 -35.03
N ILE A 186 -12.23 -3.64 -34.49
CA ILE A 186 -10.95 -2.96 -34.35
C ILE A 186 -10.30 -2.89 -35.74
N VAL A 187 -9.90 -1.70 -36.15
CA VAL A 187 -8.94 -1.51 -37.24
C VAL A 187 -7.70 -0.86 -36.64
N CYS A 188 -6.64 -1.64 -36.50
CA CYS A 188 -5.29 -1.12 -36.37
C CYS A 188 -4.80 -0.68 -37.75
N ALA A 189 -4.25 0.53 -37.86
CA ALA A 189 -3.36 0.91 -38.94
C ALA A 189 -2.27 1.85 -38.42
N SER A 190 -1.06 1.53 -38.87
CA SER A 190 0.27 1.97 -38.48
C SER A 190 0.70 3.33 -39.05
N ASN A 191 1.82 3.82 -38.47
CA ASN A 191 2.87 4.70 -39.01
C ASN A 191 2.75 6.23 -38.84
N GLY A 192 3.79 6.78 -38.21
CA GLY A 192 4.55 7.90 -38.77
C GLY A 192 4.38 9.26 -38.10
N ASN A 193 5.46 9.75 -37.49
CA ASN A 193 5.78 11.13 -37.12
C ASN A 193 4.78 12.21 -37.57
N GLY A 194 4.11 12.81 -36.60
CA GLY A 194 3.40 14.08 -36.75
C GLY A 194 3.02 14.65 -35.40
N ARG A 195 3.50 15.86 -35.07
CA ARG A 195 2.92 16.68 -34.01
C ARG A 195 1.40 16.75 -34.22
N VAL A 196 0.62 16.27 -33.25
CA VAL A 196 -0.83 16.50 -33.20
C VAL A 196 -1.15 17.43 -32.03
N THR A 197 -1.31 18.70 -32.35
CA THR A 197 -2.20 19.60 -31.60
C THR A 197 -3.63 19.31 -32.05
N GLY A 198 -4.50 18.83 -31.16
CA GLY A 198 -5.95 18.88 -31.37
C GLY A 198 -6.80 17.73 -30.80
N ALA A 199 -7.68 18.12 -29.86
CA ALA A 199 -9.03 17.59 -29.59
C ALA A 199 -9.22 16.23 -28.86
N GLY A 200 -9.68 16.34 -27.60
CA GLY A 200 -10.87 15.61 -27.16
C GLY A 200 -10.74 14.20 -26.60
N GLY A 201 -9.54 13.68 -26.37
CA GLY A 201 -9.37 12.45 -25.57
C GLY A 201 -9.67 12.75 -24.11
N LYS A 202 -10.91 12.51 -23.66
CA LYS A 202 -11.23 12.49 -22.22
C LYS A 202 -10.27 11.46 -21.60
N ARG A 203 -9.34 11.90 -20.74
CA ARG A 203 -8.66 10.99 -19.81
C ARG A 203 -9.76 10.37 -18.98
N ILE A 204 -10.18 9.15 -19.33
CA ILE A 204 -11.14 8.40 -18.56
C ILE A 204 -10.41 8.10 -17.25
N GLY A 205 -10.86 8.72 -16.15
CA GLY A 205 -10.37 8.36 -14.83
C GLY A 205 -10.64 6.88 -14.55
N PRO A 206 -9.90 6.24 -13.64
CA PRO A 206 -10.05 4.81 -13.38
C PRO A 206 -11.52 4.47 -13.10
N ASP A 207 -11.96 3.36 -13.69
CA ASP A 207 -13.30 2.83 -13.48
C ASP A 207 -13.40 2.25 -12.05
N TYR A 208 -13.99 3.03 -11.15
CA TYR A 208 -14.22 2.63 -9.76
C TYR A 208 -15.39 1.67 -9.60
N SER A 209 -16.09 1.24 -10.66
CA SER A 209 -17.13 0.20 -10.55
C SER A 209 -16.55 -1.17 -10.19
N SER A 210 -15.23 -1.32 -10.28
CA SER A 210 -14.51 -2.57 -10.04
C SER A 210 -13.59 -2.54 -8.83
N VAL A 211 -13.64 -1.54 -7.92
CA VAL A 211 -12.62 -1.28 -6.86
C VAL A 211 -12.05 -2.58 -6.31
N GLN A 212 -10.96 -3.04 -6.93
CA GLN A 212 -10.29 -4.25 -6.51
C GLN A 212 -9.68 -3.91 -5.16
N ARG A 213 -9.89 -4.78 -4.17
CA ARG A 213 -9.28 -4.68 -2.85
C ARG A 213 -7.80 -4.32 -3.03
N ASN A 214 -7.36 -3.21 -2.43
CA ASN A 214 -6.00 -2.72 -2.63
C ASN A 214 -5.01 -3.59 -1.85
N LEU A 215 -4.67 -4.75 -2.42
CA LEU A 215 -3.70 -5.69 -1.85
C LEU A 215 -2.38 -5.00 -1.52
N ALA A 216 -1.96 -4.01 -2.31
CA ALA A 216 -0.71 -3.27 -2.08
C ALA A 216 -0.60 -2.71 -0.65
N LEU A 217 -1.69 -2.17 -0.10
CA LEU A 217 -1.73 -1.63 1.26
C LEU A 217 -1.80 -2.72 2.34
N GLU A 218 -2.19 -3.95 2.00
CA GLU A 218 -2.04 -5.10 2.90
C GLU A 218 -0.59 -5.61 2.89
N LEU A 219 0.06 -5.62 1.72
CA LEU A 219 1.44 -6.08 1.53
C LEU A 219 2.46 -5.23 2.30
N VAL A 220 2.22 -3.93 2.48
CA VAL A 220 3.16 -3.10 3.27
C VAL A 220 3.35 -3.62 4.69
N ARG A 221 2.30 -4.17 5.31
CA ARG A 221 2.38 -4.74 6.67
C ARG A 221 3.24 -6.01 6.69
N VAL A 222 3.31 -6.73 5.57
CA VAL A 222 4.13 -7.93 5.41
C VAL A 222 5.61 -7.55 5.44
N THR A 223 6.03 -6.60 4.61
CA THR A 223 7.42 -6.11 4.58
C THR A 223 7.79 -5.33 5.82
N GLU A 224 6.88 -4.57 6.43
CA GLU A 224 7.11 -3.89 7.71
C GLU A 224 7.38 -4.89 8.84
N ALA A 225 6.60 -5.97 8.92
CA ALA A 225 6.80 -6.99 9.95
C ALA A 225 8.16 -7.69 9.78
N ALA A 226 8.52 -8.04 8.55
CA ALA A 226 9.81 -8.64 8.24
C ALA A 226 10.98 -7.68 8.57
N ALA A 227 10.88 -6.41 8.18
CA ALA A 227 11.89 -5.39 8.46
C ALA A 227 12.05 -5.10 9.96
N LEU A 228 10.96 -5.04 10.72
CA LEU A 228 11.00 -4.91 12.18
C LEU A 228 11.64 -6.12 12.86
N ALA A 229 11.48 -7.32 12.29
CA ALA A 229 12.08 -8.52 12.85
C ALA A 229 13.58 -8.61 12.57
N SER A 230 13.98 -8.44 11.30
CA SER A 230 15.39 -8.50 10.89
C SER A 230 16.19 -7.26 11.31
N GLY A 231 15.58 -6.08 11.35
CA GLY A 231 16.24 -4.85 11.80
C GLY A 231 16.73 -4.91 13.24
N ALA A 232 16.13 -5.76 14.09
CA ALA A 232 16.60 -6.01 15.44
C ALA A 232 17.96 -6.73 15.49
N TRP A 233 18.44 -7.25 14.36
CA TRP A 233 19.72 -7.94 14.20
C TRP A 233 20.83 -7.09 13.60
N LEU A 234 20.57 -5.81 13.32
CA LEU A 234 21.54 -4.88 12.75
C LEU A 234 22.85 -4.86 13.58
N GLY A 235 23.95 -5.22 12.94
CA GLY A 235 25.30 -5.23 13.52
C GLY A 235 25.59 -6.37 14.49
N LYS A 236 24.73 -7.40 14.59
CA LYS A 236 24.92 -8.53 15.52
C LYS A 236 25.81 -9.67 15.00
N GLY A 237 26.25 -9.61 13.75
CA GLY A 237 27.14 -10.60 13.15
C GLY A 237 26.48 -11.95 12.78
N ASP A 238 25.16 -12.07 12.91
CA ASP A 238 24.43 -13.29 12.59
C ASP A 238 23.44 -13.04 11.44
N LYS A 239 23.88 -13.34 10.22
CA LYS A 239 23.07 -13.15 9.02
C LYS A 239 21.90 -14.14 8.95
N ASN A 240 22.10 -15.38 9.38
CA ASN A 240 21.11 -16.44 9.26
C ASN A 240 19.96 -16.20 10.23
N ALA A 241 20.25 -15.74 11.46
CA ALA A 241 19.21 -15.41 12.42
C ALA A 241 18.42 -14.14 12.02
N ALA A 242 19.08 -13.16 11.39
CA ALA A 242 18.41 -11.99 10.84
C ALA A 242 17.42 -12.37 9.73
N ASP A 243 17.87 -13.25 8.84
CA ASP A 243 17.11 -13.75 7.70
C ASP A 243 15.91 -14.58 8.15
N GLN A 244 16.14 -15.56 9.03
CA GLN A 244 15.07 -16.38 9.61
C GLN A 244 14.01 -15.52 10.30
N ALA A 245 14.41 -14.47 11.03
CA ALA A 245 13.47 -13.56 11.67
C ALA A 245 12.58 -12.81 10.65
N ALA A 246 13.14 -12.42 9.50
CA ALA A 246 12.36 -11.84 8.41
C ALA A 246 11.39 -12.85 7.80
N VAL A 247 11.87 -14.05 7.46
CA VAL A 247 11.07 -15.16 6.88
C VAL A 247 9.87 -15.48 7.77
N ASP A 248 10.11 -15.68 9.07
CA ASP A 248 9.09 -16.04 10.05
C ASP A 248 7.96 -15.01 10.08
N MET A 249 8.33 -13.73 10.18
CA MET A 249 7.36 -12.65 10.30
C MET A 249 6.68 -12.34 8.97
N MET A 250 7.41 -12.35 7.85
CA MET A 250 6.84 -12.22 6.51
C MET A 250 5.76 -13.29 6.28
N ARG A 251 6.12 -14.56 6.46
CA ARG A 251 5.20 -15.68 6.27
C ARG A 251 3.99 -15.60 7.20
N LYS A 252 4.20 -15.23 8.46
CA LYS A 252 3.11 -15.09 9.44
C LYS A 252 2.10 -14.03 9.02
N VAL A 253 2.56 -12.86 8.57
CA VAL A 253 1.66 -11.77 8.14
C VAL A 253 1.02 -12.10 6.78
N LEU A 254 1.78 -12.68 5.86
CA LEU A 254 1.31 -13.04 4.53
C LEU A 254 0.16 -14.08 4.57
N ASN A 255 0.16 -15.00 5.55
CA ASN A 255 -0.97 -15.91 5.81
C ASN A 255 -2.29 -15.21 6.20
N THR A 256 -2.25 -13.93 6.55
CA THR A 256 -3.46 -13.15 6.87
C THR A 256 -4.01 -12.37 5.67
N VAL A 257 -3.27 -12.37 4.55
CA VAL A 257 -3.67 -11.70 3.30
C VAL A 257 -4.72 -12.55 2.60
N HIS A 258 -5.77 -11.88 2.10
CA HIS A 258 -6.93 -12.56 1.52
C HIS A 258 -6.70 -12.92 0.06
N CYS A 259 -5.87 -13.94 -0.19
CA CYS A 259 -5.58 -14.49 -1.51
C CYS A 259 -5.41 -16.02 -1.47
N ASP A 260 -5.49 -16.66 -2.64
CA ASP A 260 -4.92 -17.98 -2.93
C ASP A 260 -3.56 -17.77 -3.61
N GLY A 261 -2.54 -17.55 -2.80
CA GLY A 261 -1.18 -17.25 -3.23
C GLY A 261 -0.34 -18.51 -3.40
N VAL A 262 0.56 -18.50 -4.40
CA VAL A 262 1.69 -19.43 -4.45
C VAL A 262 2.99 -18.68 -4.54
N ILE A 263 3.96 -19.10 -3.72
CA ILE A 263 5.34 -18.62 -3.78
C ILE A 263 5.98 -19.15 -5.06
N VAL A 264 6.23 -18.29 -6.03
CA VAL A 264 7.02 -18.60 -7.24
C VAL A 264 8.49 -18.32 -6.99
N ILE A 265 8.78 -17.27 -6.20
CA ILE A 265 10.12 -16.89 -5.76
C ILE A 265 10.11 -16.75 -4.25
N GLY A 266 11.01 -17.46 -3.56
CA GLY A 266 11.20 -17.32 -2.12
C GLY A 266 12.57 -17.84 -1.68
N GLU A 267 12.63 -18.42 -0.48
CA GLU A 267 13.90 -18.80 0.19
C GLU A 267 14.64 -19.97 -0.48
N GLY A 268 13.95 -20.70 -1.36
CA GLY A 268 14.52 -21.82 -2.12
C GLY A 268 13.52 -22.95 -2.34
N GLU A 269 14.05 -24.13 -2.69
CA GLU A 269 13.25 -25.33 -2.89
C GLU A 269 12.73 -25.90 -1.57
N LYS A 270 11.63 -26.66 -1.62
CA LYS A 270 10.96 -27.22 -0.43
C LYS A 270 11.87 -28.06 0.47
N ASP A 271 12.83 -28.76 -0.13
CA ASP A 271 13.77 -29.61 0.61
C ASP A 271 14.89 -28.80 1.30
N GLU A 272 15.10 -27.55 0.88
CA GLU A 272 16.16 -26.66 1.36
C GLU A 272 15.62 -25.55 2.27
N ALA A 273 14.37 -25.11 2.05
CA ALA A 273 13.70 -24.04 2.78
C ALA A 273 12.42 -24.55 3.48
N PRO A 274 12.34 -24.47 4.83
CA PRO A 274 11.15 -24.95 5.57
C PRO A 274 9.93 -24.02 5.42
N MET A 275 10.14 -22.78 4.97
CA MET A 275 9.13 -21.72 4.88
C MET A 275 9.45 -20.83 3.68
N LEU A 276 8.40 -20.29 3.05
CA LEU A 276 8.46 -19.49 1.83
C LEU A 276 9.22 -20.22 0.70
N TYR A 277 9.02 -21.52 0.58
CA TYR A 277 9.63 -22.33 -0.47
C TYR A 277 8.85 -22.22 -1.79
N CYS A 278 9.53 -22.42 -2.91
CA CYS A 278 8.90 -22.43 -4.25
C CYS A 278 7.76 -23.47 -4.32
N GLY A 279 6.56 -23.02 -4.63
CA GLY A 279 5.33 -23.83 -4.64
C GLY A 279 4.54 -23.83 -3.32
N GLU A 280 4.99 -23.15 -2.26
CA GLU A 280 4.21 -23.01 -1.03
C GLU A 280 2.91 -22.25 -1.30
N LYS A 281 1.78 -22.79 -0.81
CA LYS A 281 0.49 -22.10 -0.81
C LYS A 281 0.38 -21.21 0.42
N ILE A 282 0.01 -19.94 0.22
CA ILE A 282 -0.05 -18.94 1.29
C ILE A 282 -1.24 -18.00 1.12
N GLY A 283 -1.67 -17.40 2.23
CA GLY A 283 -2.88 -16.57 2.28
C GLY A 283 -4.08 -17.33 2.81
N THR A 284 -5.25 -16.69 2.85
CA THR A 284 -6.47 -17.29 3.44
C THR A 284 -7.21 -18.23 2.49
N GLY A 285 -6.76 -18.40 1.25
CA GLY A 285 -7.37 -19.30 0.26
C GLY A 285 -8.65 -18.76 -0.38
N THR A 286 -8.75 -17.44 -0.60
CA THR A 286 -9.87 -16.82 -1.34
C THR A 286 -9.77 -17.09 -2.84
N GLU A 287 -10.77 -16.67 -3.62
CA GLU A 287 -10.77 -16.83 -5.09
C GLU A 287 -9.67 -16.03 -5.83
N LEU A 288 -9.02 -15.09 -5.15
CA LEU A 288 -7.99 -14.24 -5.74
C LEU A 288 -6.67 -15.01 -5.89
N GLN A 289 -6.49 -15.65 -7.04
CA GLN A 289 -5.31 -16.43 -7.36
C GLN A 289 -4.14 -15.55 -7.79
N VAL A 290 -3.04 -15.60 -7.03
CA VAL A 290 -1.86 -14.78 -7.28
C VAL A 290 -0.58 -15.60 -7.24
N ASP A 291 0.39 -15.17 -8.04
CA ASP A 291 1.79 -15.53 -7.86
C ASP A 291 2.45 -14.52 -6.91
N ILE A 292 3.37 -15.03 -6.09
CA ILE A 292 4.07 -14.26 -5.08
C ILE A 292 5.56 -14.46 -5.25
N ALA A 293 6.30 -13.34 -5.31
CA ALA A 293 7.74 -13.30 -5.16
C ALA A 293 8.10 -12.55 -3.89
N VAL A 294 8.91 -13.18 -3.04
CA VAL A 294 9.38 -12.60 -1.78
C VAL A 294 10.89 -12.60 -1.71
N ASP A 295 11.43 -11.52 -1.15
CA ASP A 295 12.77 -11.47 -0.60
C ASP A 295 12.64 -10.88 0.82
N PRO A 296 12.48 -11.75 1.85
CA PRO A 296 12.30 -11.33 3.23
C PRO A 296 13.41 -10.39 3.70
N LEU A 297 14.65 -10.59 3.25
CA LEU A 297 15.78 -9.77 3.61
C LEU A 297 16.84 -9.68 2.48
N ASP A 298 16.63 -8.74 1.56
CA ASP A 298 17.65 -8.36 0.58
C ASP A 298 18.79 -7.63 1.32
N GLY A 299 19.93 -8.31 1.44
CA GLY A 299 21.09 -7.81 2.18
C GLY A 299 21.27 -8.39 3.58
N THR A 300 21.07 -9.70 3.77
CA THR A 300 21.40 -10.41 5.03
C THR A 300 22.82 -10.09 5.56
N THR A 301 23.80 -9.99 4.65
CA THR A 301 25.18 -9.60 4.98
C THR A 301 25.25 -8.16 5.48
N LEU A 302 24.50 -7.24 4.87
CA LEU A 302 24.45 -5.83 5.28
C LEU A 302 23.93 -5.73 6.72
N ILE A 303 22.83 -6.42 7.04
CA ILE A 303 22.28 -6.44 8.41
C ILE A 303 23.26 -7.01 9.41
N SER A 304 23.85 -8.18 9.12
CA SER A 304 24.81 -8.79 10.05
C SER A 304 26.02 -7.88 10.35
N GLN A 305 26.44 -7.07 9.38
CA GLN A 305 27.59 -6.17 9.48
C GLN A 305 27.22 -4.73 9.90
N GLY A 306 25.93 -4.42 10.12
CA GLY A 306 25.48 -3.08 10.47
C GLY A 306 25.65 -2.05 9.34
N ARG A 307 25.58 -2.51 8.09
CA ARG A 307 25.72 -1.67 6.89
C ARG A 307 24.35 -1.23 6.37
N ASN A 308 24.42 -0.17 5.58
CA ASN A 308 23.30 0.44 4.88
C ASN A 308 22.86 -0.36 3.66
N GLY A 309 21.61 -0.19 3.24
CA GLY A 309 21.06 -0.67 1.97
C GLY A 309 20.11 -1.87 2.04
N ALA A 310 19.99 -2.54 3.20
CA ALA A 310 19.10 -3.70 3.33
C ALA A 310 17.61 -3.32 3.32
N VAL A 311 16.81 -4.09 2.57
CA VAL A 311 15.36 -3.93 2.41
C VAL A 311 14.65 -5.28 2.55
N SER A 312 13.35 -5.25 2.87
CA SER A 312 12.46 -6.42 2.77
C SER A 312 11.46 -6.16 1.65
N VAL A 313 11.22 -7.13 0.78
CA VAL A 313 10.51 -6.93 -0.48
C VAL A 313 9.50 -8.04 -0.76
N ILE A 314 8.37 -7.65 -1.36
CA ILE A 314 7.35 -8.56 -1.88
C ILE A 314 6.75 -8.01 -3.18
N ALA A 315 6.49 -8.90 -4.14
CA ALA A 315 5.74 -8.63 -5.36
C ALA A 315 4.64 -9.67 -5.55
N LEU A 316 3.45 -9.21 -5.95
CA LEU A 316 2.31 -10.04 -6.33
C LEU A 316 1.92 -9.72 -7.78
N ALA A 317 1.57 -10.76 -8.53
CA ALA A 317 0.96 -10.64 -9.84
C ALA A 317 -0.10 -11.72 -10.03
N GLU A 318 -0.82 -11.69 -11.15
CA GLU A 318 -1.74 -12.76 -11.52
C GLU A 318 -1.02 -14.14 -11.55
N ARG A 319 -1.78 -15.19 -11.32
CA ARG A 319 -1.29 -16.57 -11.41
C ARG A 319 -0.63 -16.84 -12.78
N GLY A 320 0.60 -17.36 -12.76
CA GLY A 320 1.41 -17.64 -13.94
C GLY A 320 2.09 -16.40 -14.56
N ALA A 321 1.99 -15.24 -13.92
CA ALA A 321 2.51 -13.99 -14.49
C ALA A 321 3.96 -13.68 -14.09
N LEU A 322 4.48 -14.30 -13.03
CA LEU A 322 5.87 -14.14 -12.62
C LEU A 322 6.74 -15.20 -13.31
N PHE A 323 7.86 -14.77 -13.86
CA PHE A 323 8.84 -15.67 -14.46
C PHE A 323 9.44 -16.59 -13.40
N ASP A 324 9.41 -17.89 -13.67
CA ASP A 324 10.07 -18.91 -12.84
C ASP A 324 11.58 -18.94 -13.15
N PRO A 325 12.46 -18.57 -12.20
CA PRO A 325 13.91 -18.59 -12.38
C PRO A 325 14.47 -19.98 -12.75
N GLY A 326 13.76 -21.05 -12.40
CA GLY A 326 14.19 -22.43 -12.59
C GLY A 326 15.58 -22.68 -12.02
N PRO A 327 16.45 -23.46 -12.72
CA PRO A 327 17.75 -23.82 -12.19
C PRO A 327 18.81 -22.71 -12.28
N CYS A 328 18.51 -21.58 -12.92
CA CYS A 328 19.48 -20.53 -13.21
C CYS A 328 19.39 -19.40 -12.18
N MET A 329 20.28 -19.41 -11.19
CA MET A 329 20.22 -18.50 -10.04
C MET A 329 20.76 -17.09 -10.34
N TYR A 330 21.43 -16.88 -11.47
CA TYR A 330 21.96 -15.58 -11.88
C TYR A 330 21.44 -15.14 -13.25
N MET A 331 21.32 -13.82 -13.42
CA MET A 331 21.02 -13.18 -14.69
C MET A 331 21.81 -11.87 -14.85
N GLU A 332 22.17 -11.56 -16.09
CA GLU A 332 22.54 -10.21 -16.52
C GLU A 332 21.31 -9.32 -16.48
N LYS A 333 21.49 -8.08 -16.04
CA LYS A 333 20.43 -7.09 -15.82
C LYS A 333 20.88 -5.75 -16.40
N LEU A 334 19.99 -5.09 -17.13
CA LEU A 334 20.05 -3.68 -17.49
C LEU A 334 18.71 -3.06 -17.12
N ALA A 335 18.71 -2.07 -16.22
CA ALA A 335 17.48 -1.39 -15.82
C ALA A 335 17.60 0.12 -15.96
N VAL A 336 16.52 0.75 -16.45
CA VAL A 336 16.41 2.19 -16.69
C VAL A 336 15.06 2.73 -16.20
N GLY A 337 15.03 4.02 -15.88
CA GLY A 337 13.81 4.72 -15.47
C GLY A 337 12.82 4.98 -16.62
N PRO A 338 11.61 5.47 -16.31
CA PRO A 338 10.52 5.71 -17.27
C PRO A 338 10.84 6.77 -18.33
N GLU A 339 11.83 7.63 -18.09
CA GLU A 339 12.26 8.64 -19.05
C GLU A 339 13.04 8.03 -20.22
N VAL A 340 13.65 6.85 -20.05
CA VAL A 340 14.48 6.20 -21.06
C VAL A 340 13.64 5.24 -21.90
N ASP A 341 13.62 5.48 -23.22
CA ASP A 341 12.98 4.56 -24.17
C ASP A 341 13.62 3.15 -24.09
N PRO A 342 12.84 2.10 -23.81
CA PRO A 342 13.37 0.73 -23.71
C PRO A 342 13.99 0.22 -25.01
N GLU A 343 13.62 0.76 -26.18
CA GLU A 343 14.22 0.40 -27.47
C GLU A 343 15.58 1.07 -27.68
N ALA A 344 15.90 2.13 -26.94
CA ALA A 344 17.17 2.83 -27.03
C ALA A 344 18.32 2.10 -26.32
N VAL A 345 18.01 1.14 -25.45
CA VAL A 345 18.99 0.37 -24.67
C VAL A 345 18.86 -1.13 -24.95
N SER A 346 19.98 -1.86 -24.93
CA SER A 346 19.99 -3.30 -25.15
C SER A 346 21.13 -4.00 -24.43
N LEU A 347 20.87 -5.18 -23.85
CA LEU A 347 21.90 -6.12 -23.37
C LEU A 347 22.79 -6.68 -24.48
N GLU A 348 22.40 -6.48 -25.75
CA GLU A 348 23.22 -6.83 -26.91
C GLU A 348 24.11 -5.68 -27.39
N SER A 349 23.83 -4.45 -26.96
CA SER A 349 24.66 -3.28 -27.24
C SER A 349 25.89 -3.24 -26.33
N THR A 350 26.91 -2.52 -26.77
CA THR A 350 28.06 -2.23 -25.91
C THR A 350 27.66 -1.34 -24.74
N ILE A 351 28.44 -1.38 -23.65
CA ILE A 351 28.22 -0.51 -22.50
C ILE A 351 28.28 0.97 -22.90
N GLU A 352 29.21 1.35 -23.78
CA GLU A 352 29.33 2.73 -24.27
C GLU A 352 28.08 3.20 -25.04
N GLU A 353 27.53 2.35 -25.91
CA GLU A 353 26.30 2.66 -26.66
C GLU A 353 25.10 2.85 -25.72
N ASN A 354 24.92 1.95 -24.76
CA ASN A 354 23.85 2.08 -23.75
C ASN A 354 23.99 3.37 -22.94
N LEU A 355 25.22 3.73 -22.51
CA LEU A 355 25.44 4.94 -21.75
C LEU A 355 25.17 6.21 -22.56
N LYS A 356 25.54 6.22 -23.84
CA LYS A 356 25.21 7.32 -24.76
C LYS A 356 23.71 7.44 -24.97
N ALA A 357 22.99 6.32 -25.13
CA ALA A 357 21.55 6.32 -25.28
C ALA A 357 20.84 6.86 -24.04
N VAL A 358 21.22 6.37 -22.85
CA VAL A 358 20.68 6.87 -21.56
C VAL A 358 20.97 8.36 -21.41
N ALA A 359 22.21 8.79 -21.64
CA ALA A 359 22.61 10.20 -21.52
C ALA A 359 21.81 11.11 -22.49
N ALA A 360 21.69 10.69 -23.76
CA ALA A 360 20.96 11.43 -24.78
C ALA A 360 19.48 11.60 -24.42
N THR A 361 18.83 10.54 -23.93
CA THR A 361 17.42 10.59 -23.55
C THR A 361 17.18 11.45 -22.32
N LEU A 362 18.10 11.42 -21.35
CA LEU A 362 18.03 12.25 -20.15
C LEU A 362 18.52 13.70 -20.36
N GLY A 363 19.03 14.03 -21.55
CA GLY A 363 19.55 15.36 -21.88
C GLY A 363 20.83 15.71 -21.09
N LYS A 364 21.68 14.72 -20.81
CA LYS A 364 22.90 14.84 -20.01
C LYS A 364 24.13 14.44 -20.84
N ASP A 365 25.32 14.84 -20.40
CA ASP A 365 26.56 14.26 -20.91
C ASP A 365 26.81 12.88 -20.28
N VAL A 366 27.51 11.98 -21.00
CA VAL A 366 27.86 10.65 -20.47
C VAL A 366 28.64 10.74 -19.15
N SER A 367 29.45 11.80 -18.96
CA SER A 367 30.17 12.07 -17.72
C SER A 367 29.30 12.42 -16.53
N GLU A 368 28.04 12.78 -16.76
CA GLU A 368 27.05 13.07 -15.73
C GLU A 368 26.17 11.85 -15.43
N THR A 369 26.10 10.88 -16.35
CA THR A 369 25.40 9.61 -16.17
C THR A 369 26.07 8.76 -15.10
N THR A 370 25.29 8.28 -14.14
CA THR A 370 25.74 7.44 -13.03
C THR A 370 25.17 6.03 -13.14
N VAL A 371 26.05 5.04 -13.25
CA VAL A 371 25.72 3.61 -13.32
C VAL A 371 25.78 2.99 -11.92
N ILE A 372 24.73 2.30 -11.48
CA ILE A 372 24.76 1.50 -10.25
C ILE A 372 25.10 0.05 -10.56
N ILE A 373 26.10 -0.51 -9.86
CA ILE A 373 26.68 -1.83 -10.14
C ILE A 373 27.03 -2.53 -8.82
N LEU A 374 26.73 -3.84 -8.71
CA LEU A 374 27.23 -4.66 -7.61
C LEU A 374 28.77 -4.76 -7.63
N ASP A 375 29.44 -4.52 -6.50
CA ASP A 375 30.88 -4.66 -6.38
C ASP A 375 31.27 -6.14 -6.28
N ARG A 376 31.57 -6.73 -7.45
CA ARG A 376 31.92 -8.14 -7.59
C ARG A 376 33.05 -8.30 -8.60
N PRO A 377 33.96 -9.28 -8.43
CA PRO A 377 35.02 -9.56 -9.40
C PRO A 377 34.49 -9.79 -10.83
N ARG A 378 33.32 -10.43 -10.96
CA ARG A 378 32.66 -10.67 -12.25
C ARG A 378 32.25 -9.39 -13.00
N HIS A 379 32.14 -8.24 -12.32
CA HIS A 379 31.79 -6.95 -12.94
C HIS A 379 33.01 -6.08 -13.27
N ALA A 380 34.24 -6.55 -13.07
CA ALA A 380 35.44 -5.78 -13.38
C ALA A 380 35.47 -5.28 -14.84
N GLY A 381 34.97 -6.10 -15.78
CA GLY A 381 34.83 -5.72 -17.19
C GLY A 381 33.84 -4.57 -17.41
N ILE A 382 32.63 -4.69 -16.87
CA ILE A 382 31.58 -3.65 -16.96
C ILE A 382 32.07 -2.34 -16.33
N ILE A 383 32.63 -2.41 -15.13
CA ILE A 383 33.17 -1.26 -14.40
C ILE A 383 34.26 -0.55 -15.22
N LYS A 384 35.17 -1.31 -15.83
CA LYS A 384 36.21 -0.75 -16.70
C LYS A 384 35.60 -0.03 -17.90
N GLN A 385 34.66 -0.65 -18.60
CA GLN A 385 34.01 -0.07 -19.78
C GLN A 385 33.21 1.19 -19.45
N CYS A 386 32.47 1.21 -18.33
CA CYS A 386 31.78 2.41 -17.85
C CYS A 386 32.76 3.57 -17.59
N ARG A 387 33.92 3.29 -16.96
CA ARG A 387 34.96 4.30 -16.71
C ARG A 387 35.60 4.81 -17.99
N GLU A 388 35.85 3.93 -18.96
CA GLU A 388 36.41 4.28 -20.27
C GLU A 388 35.43 5.15 -21.08
N ALA A 389 34.13 4.88 -20.99
CA ALA A 389 33.09 5.73 -21.57
C ALA A 389 32.94 7.09 -20.87
N GLY A 390 33.55 7.27 -19.69
CA GLY A 390 33.54 8.51 -18.92
C GLY A 390 32.41 8.62 -17.89
N ALA A 391 31.55 7.60 -17.76
CA ALA A 391 30.43 7.61 -16.81
C ALA A 391 30.88 7.48 -15.36
N ARG A 392 30.03 7.99 -14.46
CA ARG A 392 30.18 7.82 -13.01
C ARG A 392 29.67 6.44 -12.60
N ILE A 393 30.21 5.88 -11.52
CA ILE A 393 29.80 4.56 -11.01
C ILE A 393 29.49 4.67 -9.53
N ARG A 394 28.34 4.12 -9.13
CA ARG A 394 27.97 3.84 -7.76
C ARG A 394 28.08 2.34 -7.51
N LEU A 395 29.09 1.94 -6.74
CA LEU A 395 29.27 0.55 -6.34
C LEU A 395 28.45 0.25 -5.09
N ILE A 396 27.70 -0.85 -5.11
CA ILE A 396 26.94 -1.38 -3.97
C ILE A 396 27.43 -2.78 -3.62
N SER A 397 27.52 -3.13 -2.34
CA SER A 397 27.95 -4.48 -1.97
C SER A 397 26.85 -5.50 -2.14
N ASP A 398 25.60 -5.18 -1.86
CA ASP A 398 24.43 -6.05 -2.00
C ASP A 398 23.22 -5.18 -2.33
N GLY A 399 22.07 -5.77 -2.65
CA GLY A 399 20.82 -5.02 -2.84
C GLY A 399 20.57 -4.52 -4.26
N ASP A 400 20.51 -5.42 -5.25
CA ASP A 400 20.24 -5.01 -6.64
C ASP A 400 18.75 -4.83 -6.97
N VAL A 401 17.82 -5.26 -6.09
CA VAL A 401 16.40 -4.91 -6.19
C VAL A 401 16.21 -3.42 -5.93
N ALA A 402 16.73 -2.93 -4.79
CA ALA A 402 16.64 -1.52 -4.43
C ALA A 402 17.35 -0.63 -5.46
N ALA A 403 18.49 -1.08 -6.01
CA ALA A 403 19.20 -0.38 -7.07
C ALA A 403 18.38 -0.23 -8.35
N ALA A 404 17.69 -1.29 -8.78
CA ALA A 404 16.82 -1.26 -9.95
C ALA A 404 15.64 -0.30 -9.74
N ILE A 405 15.02 -0.29 -8.55
CA ILE A 405 13.92 0.63 -8.25
C ILE A 405 14.41 2.08 -8.23
N GLN A 406 15.63 2.30 -7.73
CA GLN A 406 16.22 3.62 -7.61
C GLN A 406 16.38 4.32 -8.97
N VAL A 407 16.65 3.59 -10.07
CA VAL A 407 16.79 4.23 -11.39
C VAL A 407 15.47 4.80 -11.94
N ALA A 408 14.32 4.35 -11.43
CA ALA A 408 13.00 4.84 -11.82
C ALA A 408 12.45 5.93 -10.88
N GLN A 409 13.19 6.32 -9.84
CA GLN A 409 12.76 7.37 -8.92
C GLN A 409 12.99 8.77 -9.52
N PRO A 410 11.99 9.66 -9.46
CA PRO A 410 12.18 11.06 -9.84
C PRO A 410 13.32 11.71 -9.05
N GLY A 411 14.28 12.32 -9.75
CA GLY A 411 15.43 12.97 -9.12
C GLY A 411 16.46 12.00 -8.54
N SER A 412 16.45 10.74 -8.98
CA SER A 412 17.43 9.73 -8.56
C SER A 412 18.87 10.18 -8.79
N SER A 413 19.76 9.72 -7.91
CA SER A 413 21.20 9.90 -8.02
C SER A 413 21.88 8.92 -9.01
N VAL A 414 21.11 7.97 -9.56
CA VAL A 414 21.57 6.93 -10.47
C VAL A 414 20.63 6.88 -11.67
N ASP A 415 21.18 6.68 -12.86
CA ASP A 415 20.45 6.79 -14.12
C ASP A 415 20.20 5.41 -14.77
N VAL A 416 21.07 4.45 -14.51
CA VAL A 416 21.00 3.10 -15.09
C VAL A 416 21.65 2.07 -14.16
N MET A 417 21.07 0.88 -14.08
CA MET A 417 21.65 -0.29 -13.40
C MET A 417 22.20 -1.23 -14.46
N MET A 418 23.41 -1.76 -14.24
CA MET A 418 24.00 -2.78 -15.10
C MET A 418 24.76 -3.82 -14.26
N GLY A 419 24.67 -5.09 -14.65
CA GLY A 419 25.50 -6.14 -14.05
C GLY A 419 24.83 -7.50 -14.00
N ILE A 420 25.44 -8.42 -13.28
CA ILE A 420 24.98 -9.78 -13.03
C ILE A 420 24.62 -9.92 -11.54
N GLY A 421 23.37 -10.28 -11.29
CA GLY A 421 22.82 -10.52 -9.96
C GLY A 421 21.85 -11.68 -9.96
N GLY A 422 21.15 -11.91 -8.85
CA GLY A 422 20.28 -13.07 -8.74
C GLY A 422 19.07 -12.96 -9.66
N THR A 423 18.68 -14.08 -10.28
CA THR A 423 17.49 -14.13 -11.16
C THR A 423 16.20 -13.80 -10.40
N PRO A 424 15.95 -14.36 -9.20
CA PRO A 424 14.78 -14.01 -8.39
C PRO A 424 14.60 -12.51 -8.17
N GLU A 425 15.68 -11.82 -7.81
CA GLU A 425 15.73 -10.38 -7.56
C GLU A 425 15.46 -9.58 -8.85
N GLY A 426 15.84 -10.11 -10.02
CA GLY A 426 15.53 -9.50 -11.31
C GLY A 426 14.04 -9.54 -11.64
N VAL A 427 13.34 -10.62 -11.29
CA VAL A 427 11.88 -10.73 -11.45
C VAL A 427 11.15 -9.78 -10.52
N ILE A 428 11.57 -9.71 -9.25
CA ILE A 428 11.03 -8.77 -8.26
C ILE A 428 11.25 -7.31 -8.71
N ALA A 429 12.46 -6.98 -9.19
CA ALA A 429 12.78 -5.67 -9.73
C ALA A 429 11.95 -5.33 -10.97
N ALA A 430 11.71 -6.28 -11.87
CA ALA A 430 10.85 -6.09 -13.04
C ALA A 430 9.41 -5.77 -12.64
N ALA A 431 8.85 -6.46 -11.62
CA ALA A 431 7.53 -6.17 -11.09
C ALA A 431 7.42 -4.73 -10.53
N ALA A 432 8.45 -4.28 -9.80
CA ALA A 432 8.51 -2.90 -9.30
C ALA A 432 8.61 -1.88 -10.43
N LEU A 433 9.53 -2.10 -11.38
CA LEU A 433 9.73 -1.20 -12.52
C LEU A 433 8.49 -1.09 -13.40
N LYS A 434 7.77 -2.19 -13.61
CA LYS A 434 6.48 -2.20 -14.30
C LYS A 434 5.46 -1.28 -13.63
N CYS A 435 5.43 -1.25 -12.29
CA CYS A 435 4.55 -0.35 -11.55
C CYS A 435 4.97 1.13 -11.66
N MET A 436 6.26 1.40 -11.85
CA MET A 436 6.83 2.75 -11.96
C MET A 436 6.95 3.25 -13.41
N GLY A 437 6.68 2.39 -14.40
CA GLY A 437 6.88 2.68 -15.82
C GLY A 437 8.34 2.58 -16.28
N GLY A 438 9.24 2.04 -15.45
CA GLY A 438 10.63 1.77 -15.84
C GLY A 438 10.78 0.43 -16.58
N HIS A 439 11.99 0.17 -17.04
CA HIS A 439 12.28 -0.99 -17.89
C HIS A 439 13.45 -1.80 -17.38
N LEU A 440 13.35 -3.12 -17.47
CA LEU A 440 14.42 -4.07 -17.17
C LEU A 440 14.58 -5.04 -18.33
N GLN A 441 15.82 -5.22 -18.78
CA GLN A 441 16.22 -6.33 -19.62
C GLN A 441 17.04 -7.31 -18.81
N GLY A 442 16.75 -8.59 -19.03
CA GLY A 442 17.33 -9.71 -18.34
C GLY A 442 17.90 -10.75 -19.31
N ARG A 443 19.00 -11.40 -18.96
CA ARG A 443 19.46 -12.60 -19.68
C ARG A 443 20.02 -13.61 -18.69
N LEU A 444 19.53 -14.84 -18.72
CA LEU A 444 19.99 -15.90 -17.83
C LEU A 444 21.51 -16.08 -17.94
N TRP A 445 22.18 -16.19 -16.79
CA TRP A 445 23.62 -16.30 -16.69
C TRP A 445 24.03 -17.55 -15.89
N PRO A 446 24.03 -18.74 -16.55
CA PRO A 446 24.48 -19.97 -15.89
C PRO A 446 25.95 -19.87 -15.49
N ARG A 447 26.27 -20.19 -14.24
CA ARG A 447 27.64 -20.10 -13.72
C ARG A 447 28.53 -21.24 -14.19
N THR A 448 27.91 -22.38 -14.48
CA THR A 448 28.58 -23.64 -14.82
C THR A 448 27.89 -24.29 -16.02
N ASP A 449 28.60 -25.18 -16.70
CA ASP A 449 28.02 -25.94 -17.80
C ASP A 449 26.91 -26.89 -17.33
N ASP A 450 26.96 -27.42 -16.11
CA ASP A 450 25.86 -28.19 -15.51
C ASP A 450 24.59 -27.36 -15.33
N GLU A 451 24.71 -26.16 -14.75
CA GLU A 451 23.58 -25.22 -14.61
C GLU A 451 22.99 -24.85 -15.98
N ARG A 452 23.86 -24.68 -16.98
CA ARG A 452 23.47 -24.42 -18.38
C ARG A 452 22.70 -25.60 -18.98
N GLU A 453 23.23 -26.81 -18.87
CA GLU A 453 22.61 -28.02 -19.41
C GLU A 453 21.26 -28.30 -18.75
N ARG A 454 21.16 -28.14 -17.42
CA ARG A 454 19.89 -28.26 -16.69
C ARG A 454 18.88 -27.21 -17.12
N ALA A 455 19.28 -25.95 -17.29
CA ALA A 455 18.39 -24.90 -17.78
C ALA A 455 17.86 -25.21 -19.20
N VAL A 456 18.75 -25.59 -20.13
CA VAL A 456 18.35 -25.95 -21.50
C VAL A 456 17.45 -27.18 -21.52
N ALA A 457 17.76 -28.22 -20.73
CA ALA A 457 16.94 -29.42 -20.62
C ALA A 457 15.55 -29.13 -20.04
N ALA A 458 15.44 -28.14 -19.14
CA ALA A 458 14.18 -27.65 -18.60
C ALA A 458 13.42 -26.72 -19.58
N GLY A 459 13.97 -26.42 -20.75
CA GLY A 459 13.31 -25.64 -21.81
C GLY A 459 13.61 -24.15 -21.82
N TYR A 460 14.56 -23.67 -21.02
CA TYR A 460 14.95 -22.26 -21.00
C TYR A 460 15.85 -21.90 -22.19
N ASP A 461 15.52 -20.81 -22.89
CA ASP A 461 16.43 -20.17 -23.85
C ASP A 461 17.38 -19.22 -23.12
N ILE A 462 18.56 -19.71 -22.79
CA ILE A 462 19.62 -18.96 -22.10
C ILE A 462 20.18 -17.78 -22.90
N LYS A 463 19.92 -17.68 -24.21
CA LYS A 463 20.39 -16.58 -25.04
C LYS A 463 19.35 -15.46 -25.17
N LYS A 464 18.08 -15.76 -24.89
CA LYS A 464 16.99 -14.81 -24.99
C LYS A 464 17.22 -13.64 -24.03
N VAL A 465 17.07 -12.42 -24.55
CA VAL A 465 16.87 -11.23 -23.73
C VAL A 465 15.40 -11.18 -23.32
N LEU A 466 15.18 -11.29 -22.01
CA LEU A 466 13.88 -11.18 -21.35
C LEU A 466 13.60 -9.71 -21.07
N THR A 467 12.46 -9.20 -21.52
CA THR A 467 11.97 -7.85 -21.21
C THR A 467 11.29 -7.81 -19.84
N THR A 468 10.90 -6.62 -19.37
CA THR A 468 10.08 -6.46 -18.17
C THR A 468 8.83 -7.35 -18.21
N ASP A 469 8.17 -7.42 -19.37
CA ASP A 469 6.94 -8.19 -19.55
C ASP A 469 7.19 -9.69 -19.71
N ASP A 470 8.40 -10.12 -20.12
CA ASP A 470 8.78 -11.53 -20.05
C ASP A 470 9.03 -11.97 -18.60
N LEU A 471 9.53 -11.07 -17.75
CA LEU A 471 9.83 -11.34 -16.35
C LEU A 471 8.58 -11.21 -15.44
N CYS A 472 7.69 -10.29 -15.77
CA CYS A 472 6.44 -10.04 -15.06
C CYS A 472 5.33 -9.65 -16.06
N SER A 473 4.60 -10.63 -16.57
CA SER A 473 3.63 -10.46 -17.66
C SER A 473 2.26 -9.92 -17.21
N GLY A 474 2.03 -9.83 -15.90
CA GLY A 474 0.74 -9.49 -15.30
C GLY A 474 0.30 -8.03 -15.54
N ASP A 475 -1.00 -7.79 -15.61
CA ASP A 475 -1.58 -6.44 -15.71
C ASP A 475 -1.87 -5.86 -14.32
N GLN A 476 -2.13 -6.72 -13.33
CA GLN A 476 -2.36 -6.42 -11.91
C GLN A 476 -1.15 -6.80 -11.06
N VAL A 477 -0.11 -5.98 -11.16
CA VAL A 477 1.11 -6.13 -10.36
C VAL A 477 1.04 -5.21 -9.15
N PHE A 478 1.40 -5.77 -8.00
CA PHE A 478 1.53 -5.07 -6.74
C PHE A 478 2.94 -5.30 -6.20
N PHE A 479 3.53 -4.25 -5.64
CA PHE A 479 4.84 -4.35 -5.04
C PHE A 479 4.87 -3.55 -3.74
N ALA A 480 5.56 -4.08 -2.73
CA ALA A 480 5.89 -3.37 -1.52
C ALA A 480 7.34 -3.64 -1.10
N ALA A 481 7.99 -2.63 -0.55
CA ALA A 481 9.28 -2.79 0.12
C ALA A 481 9.37 -1.91 1.37
N THR A 482 10.11 -2.37 2.37
CA THR A 482 10.38 -1.63 3.61
C THR A 482 11.88 -1.61 3.90
N GLY A 483 12.41 -0.44 4.26
CA GLY A 483 13.82 -0.28 4.64
C GLY A 483 14.13 -0.97 5.97
N VAL A 484 15.10 -1.88 5.97
CA VAL A 484 15.58 -2.56 7.18
C VAL A 484 16.72 -1.76 7.80
N SER A 485 17.68 -1.35 6.98
CA SER A 485 18.76 -0.40 7.31
C SER A 485 18.65 0.83 6.41
N ASP A 486 19.32 1.93 6.77
CA ASP A 486 19.27 3.15 5.95
C ASP A 486 19.78 2.85 4.54
N GLY A 487 19.01 3.23 3.52
CA GLY A 487 19.42 3.16 2.12
C GLY A 487 19.03 4.44 1.38
N ASP A 488 19.38 4.53 0.11
CA ASP A 488 18.99 5.71 -0.70
C ASP A 488 17.51 5.69 -1.07
N LEU A 489 16.91 4.49 -1.17
CA LEU A 489 15.50 4.32 -1.51
C LEU A 489 14.60 4.50 -0.28
N LEU A 490 14.94 3.83 0.83
CA LEU A 490 14.14 3.79 2.05
C LEU A 490 15.02 3.98 3.28
N ARG A 491 14.48 4.69 4.28
CA ARG A 491 15.12 4.77 5.60
C ARG A 491 14.95 3.46 6.36
N GLY A 492 15.96 3.10 7.14
CA GLY A 492 15.94 1.89 7.95
C GLY A 492 15.01 2.01 9.17
N VAL A 493 14.79 0.89 9.84
CA VAL A 493 13.97 0.83 11.05
C VAL A 493 14.62 1.66 12.17
N ARG A 494 13.83 2.51 12.85
CA ARG A 494 14.28 3.27 14.02
C ARG A 494 13.54 2.86 15.27
N TYR A 495 14.23 2.19 16.18
CA TYR A 495 13.68 1.83 17.49
C TYR A 495 13.73 3.02 18.45
N PHE A 496 12.65 3.23 19.19
CA PHE A 496 12.57 4.22 20.26
C PHE A 496 11.84 3.64 21.48
N SER A 497 11.78 4.40 22.58
CA SER A 497 11.09 3.94 23.78
C SER A 497 9.60 3.70 23.51
N GLY A 498 9.19 2.43 23.54
CA GLY A 498 7.80 2.02 23.36
C GLY A 498 7.36 1.79 21.91
N GLY A 499 8.28 1.79 20.94
CA GLY A 499 7.92 1.58 19.54
C GLY A 499 9.08 1.58 18.55
N ALA A 500 8.72 1.64 17.27
CA ALA A 500 9.65 1.83 16.16
C ALA A 500 9.00 2.60 15.01
N THR A 501 9.81 3.23 14.16
CA THR A 501 9.34 3.72 12.84
C THR A 501 9.89 2.86 11.71
N THR A 502 9.10 2.73 10.65
CA THR A 502 9.49 2.09 9.38
C THR A 502 9.22 3.05 8.23
N ASN A 503 9.93 2.86 7.12
CA ASN A 503 9.72 3.60 5.88
C ASN A 503 9.59 2.62 4.73
N SER A 504 8.47 2.73 4.01
CA SER A 504 8.06 1.76 3.01
C SER A 504 7.68 2.45 1.70
N ILE A 505 7.80 1.73 0.60
CA ILE A 505 7.25 2.09 -0.71
C ILE A 505 6.24 1.03 -1.13
N VAL A 506 5.12 1.46 -1.68
CA VAL A 506 4.05 0.59 -2.17
C VAL A 506 3.63 1.08 -3.55
N MET A 507 3.44 0.17 -4.48
CA MET A 507 3.10 0.52 -5.85
C MET A 507 2.16 -0.50 -6.51
N ARG A 508 1.43 -0.04 -7.52
CA ARG A 508 0.48 -0.84 -8.30
C ARG A 508 0.53 -0.46 -9.77
N SER A 509 0.67 -1.45 -10.66
CA SER A 509 0.76 -1.23 -12.12
C SER A 509 -0.48 -0.58 -12.71
N GLN A 510 -1.67 -1.11 -12.40
CA GLN A 510 -2.91 -0.66 -13.03
C GLN A 510 -3.18 0.84 -12.81
N SER A 511 -2.89 1.36 -11.61
CA SER A 511 -3.12 2.76 -11.29
C SER A 511 -1.88 3.64 -11.46
N GLY A 512 -0.70 3.05 -11.72
CA GLY A 512 0.59 3.74 -11.71
C GLY A 512 0.89 4.48 -10.40
N THR A 513 0.19 4.13 -9.31
CA THR A 513 0.29 4.87 -8.05
C THR A 513 1.48 4.35 -7.26
N VAL A 514 2.37 5.26 -6.89
CA VAL A 514 3.49 5.01 -5.97
C VAL A 514 3.22 5.75 -4.66
N ARG A 515 3.36 5.05 -3.54
CA ARG A 515 3.15 5.59 -2.19
C ARG A 515 4.41 5.40 -1.38
N LEU A 516 4.89 6.48 -0.78
CA LEU A 516 5.85 6.43 0.30
C LEU A 516 5.09 6.50 1.61
N ILE A 517 5.36 5.56 2.51
CA ILE A 517 4.65 5.39 3.77
C ILE A 517 5.67 5.45 4.90
N GLU A 518 5.43 6.32 5.87
CA GLU A 518 6.15 6.34 7.13
C GLU A 518 5.20 5.90 8.24
N THR A 519 5.54 4.80 8.90
CA THR A 519 4.66 4.18 9.90
C THR A 519 5.30 4.26 11.27
N THR A 520 4.54 4.72 12.27
CA THR A 520 4.93 4.68 13.68
C THR A 520 4.22 3.52 14.38
N HIS A 521 5.00 2.52 14.80
CA HIS A 521 4.53 1.33 15.50
C HIS A 521 4.62 1.53 17.01
N LYS A 522 3.49 1.47 17.74
CA LYS A 522 3.44 1.58 19.20
C LYS A 522 3.25 0.21 19.85
N TRP A 523 4.21 -0.24 20.67
CA TRP A 523 4.18 -1.57 21.28
C TRP A 523 3.19 -1.71 22.45
N ALA A 524 2.70 -0.59 22.99
CA ALA A 524 1.69 -0.60 24.05
C ALA A 524 0.37 -1.24 23.62
N LYS A 525 0.12 -1.39 22.32
CA LYS A 525 -1.04 -2.07 21.76
C LYS A 525 -0.60 -3.30 20.96
N PRO A 526 -1.39 -4.39 20.97
CA PRO A 526 -1.13 -5.53 20.09
C PRO A 526 -1.31 -5.13 18.64
N THR A 527 -0.29 -5.38 17.82
CA THR A 527 -0.34 -5.21 16.36
C THR A 527 0.33 -6.38 15.68
N ILE A 528 -0.06 -6.68 14.44
CA ILE A 528 0.55 -7.78 13.66
C ILE A 528 2.06 -7.56 13.42
N THR A 529 2.47 -6.29 13.41
CA THR A 529 3.84 -5.82 13.22
C THR A 529 4.61 -5.72 14.54
N ASN A 530 4.03 -6.06 15.69
CA ASN A 530 4.73 -6.04 16.98
C ASN A 530 5.50 -7.36 17.18
N PRO A 531 6.84 -7.37 17.04
CA PRO A 531 7.62 -8.60 17.15
C PRO A 531 7.72 -9.11 18.60
N LEU A 532 7.41 -8.28 19.61
CA LEU A 532 7.46 -8.65 21.04
C LEU A 532 6.22 -9.43 21.50
N LEU A 533 5.07 -9.21 20.85
CA LEU A 533 3.80 -9.86 21.21
C LEU A 533 3.51 -11.11 20.40
N ASN A 534 4.26 -11.33 19.32
CA ASN A 534 4.06 -12.43 18.40
C ASN A 534 4.89 -13.69 18.69
N GLY A 535 5.59 -13.71 19.82
CA GLY A 535 6.39 -14.83 20.30
C GLY A 535 7.75 -14.91 19.61
N GLN A 536 8.83 -14.73 20.37
CA GLN A 536 10.24 -14.81 19.97
C GLN A 536 10.89 -13.53 19.40
N LEU A 537 10.97 -12.48 20.22
CA LEU A 537 12.24 -11.77 20.34
C LEU A 537 12.77 -12.06 21.74
N VAL A 538 13.86 -12.82 21.77
CA VAL A 538 14.58 -13.26 22.97
C VAL A 538 14.66 -12.11 23.97
N SER A 539 13.96 -12.28 25.09
CA SER A 539 14.01 -11.29 26.15
C SER A 539 15.46 -11.17 26.62
N ALA A 540 15.97 -9.95 26.74
CA ALA A 540 17.27 -9.69 27.38
C ALA A 540 17.33 -10.21 28.84
N LYS A 541 16.22 -10.74 29.40
CA LYS A 541 16.16 -11.42 30.69
C LYS A 541 16.66 -12.87 30.64
N ASP A 542 16.68 -13.54 29.49
CA ASP A 542 17.11 -14.95 29.41
C ASP A 542 18.64 -15.13 29.38
N HIS A 543 19.40 -14.10 29.01
CA HIS A 543 20.86 -14.12 29.14
C HIS A 543 21.34 -14.11 30.60
N LYS A 544 20.58 -13.54 31.55
CA LYS A 544 20.96 -13.56 32.97
C LYS A 544 20.74 -14.91 33.64
N LYS A 545 19.82 -15.75 33.14
CA LYS A 545 19.61 -17.09 33.69
C LYS A 545 20.62 -18.12 33.19
N ARG A 546 21.13 -17.99 31.95
CA ARG A 546 22.21 -18.86 31.45
C ARG A 546 23.59 -18.51 32.00
N ALA A 547 23.84 -17.26 32.36
CA ALA A 547 25.10 -16.85 33.00
C ALA A 547 25.17 -17.20 34.50
N ALA A 548 24.04 -17.40 35.17
CA ALA A 548 24.00 -17.74 36.61
C ALA A 548 24.09 -19.25 36.91
N GLY A 549 24.05 -20.11 35.88
CA GLY A 549 24.25 -21.56 35.99
C GLY A 549 25.64 -22.05 35.59
N ALA A 550 26.54 -21.12 35.26
CA ALA A 550 27.93 -21.38 34.92
C ALA A 550 28.84 -20.45 35.73
N VAL A 551 28.80 -20.61 37.05
CA VAL A 551 29.83 -20.17 38.00
C VAL A 551 30.06 -21.30 38.99
#